data_AF-A0A1T1BS28-F1
#
_entry.id   AF-A0A1T1BS28-F1
#
_cell.length_a   1.000
_cell.length_b   1.000
_cell.length_c   1.000
_cell.angle_alpha   90.00
_cell.angle_beta   90.00
_cell.angle_gamma   90.00
#
_symmetry.space_group_name_H-M   'P 1'
#
loop_
_entity.id
_entity.type
_entity.pdbx_description
1 polymer ?
#
loop_
_entity_poly.entity_id
_entity_poly.type
_entity_poly.pdbx_seq_one_letter_code
_entity_poly.pdbx_strand_id
1 'polypeptide(L)'
;MNKLDVNQVGGFPMTTRILDELQKISAVFNGLGGIAGDKTILYGCNITGSTADDGVVYVNGEVFFFKGGIVQSKVIIKEDKENLVFENNESKTVIRTRYVTFGSGIGSIDWADFTKPKETKEIEEALEGKADQTSFDALSNAFALVYTKMLTIETGAQKNLQEFYQTGTLTTTNRQTGINEYDFSKNYADILPPDGFVMDNLKAFMPSIAKVAFAGDVNVDDTMWCHYELRTDRIRVTCNNSESRETSKINYIAIWKK
;
A
#
# COMPACT_ATOMS: atom_id res chain seq x y z
N MET A 1 21.05 30.19 39.08
CA MET A 1 22.29 30.93 38.75
C MET A 1 22.74 31.66 40.01
N ASN A 2 24.03 31.66 40.32
CA ASN A 2 24.56 32.45 41.43
C ASN A 2 24.61 33.93 41.03
N LYS A 3 24.26 34.81 41.97
CA LYS A 3 24.41 36.26 41.79
C LYS A 3 25.66 36.71 42.54
N LEU A 4 26.56 37.42 41.87
CA LEU A 4 27.76 38.00 42.48
C LEU A 4 27.53 39.48 42.75
N ASP A 5 27.33 39.84 44.01
CA ASP A 5 27.19 41.23 44.45
C ASP A 5 28.59 41.84 44.74
N VAL A 6 29.31 42.20 43.67
CA VAL A 6 30.72 42.62 43.72
C VAL A 6 30.93 44.11 43.99
N ASN A 7 29.88 44.93 43.90
CA ASN A 7 29.96 46.37 44.14
C ASN A 7 29.64 46.70 45.61
N GLN A 8 30.63 46.49 46.49
CA GLN A 8 30.50 46.70 47.92
C GLN A 8 31.50 47.76 48.42
N VAL A 9 31.11 48.53 49.43
CA VAL A 9 31.99 49.51 50.08
C VAL A 9 33.10 48.76 50.83
N GLY A 10 34.35 49.23 50.72
CA GLY A 10 35.51 48.59 51.37
C GLY A 10 36.43 47.77 50.44
N GLY A 11 36.13 47.73 49.14
CA GLY A 11 36.95 47.07 48.13
C GLY A 11 36.61 45.59 47.97
N PHE A 12 36.45 45.15 46.72
CA PHE A 12 36.13 43.77 46.40
C PHE A 12 37.40 42.94 46.13
N PRO A 13 37.67 41.87 46.88
CA PRO A 13 38.86 41.05 46.66
C PRO A 13 38.67 40.14 45.45
N MET A 14 39.38 40.45 44.37
CA MET A 14 39.39 39.64 43.15
C MET A 14 40.30 38.42 43.33
N THR A 15 39.71 37.30 43.74
CA THR A 15 40.42 36.03 43.99
C THR A 15 40.10 34.99 42.94
N THR A 16 40.97 33.98 42.79
CA THR A 16 40.77 32.84 41.87
C THR A 16 39.45 32.12 42.12
N ARG A 17 38.98 32.06 43.38
CA ARG A 17 37.67 31.51 43.74
C ARG A 17 36.50 32.27 43.11
N ILE A 18 36.57 33.61 43.04
CA ILE A 18 35.51 34.41 42.40
C ILE A 18 35.51 34.20 40.89
N LEU A 19 36.69 34.09 40.28
CA LEU A 19 36.83 33.78 38.86
C LEU A 19 36.28 32.39 38.52
N ASP A 20 36.47 31.41 39.40
CA ASP A 20 35.88 30.07 39.28
C ASP A 20 34.34 30.10 39.31
N GLU A 21 33.76 30.92 40.19
CA GLU A 21 32.29 31.14 40.21
C GLU A 21 31.76 31.77 38.91
N LEU A 22 32.54 32.67 38.28
CA LEU A 22 32.20 33.21 36.96
C LEU A 22 32.30 32.17 35.86
N GLN A 23 33.31 31.29 35.90
CA GLN A 23 33.48 30.23 34.90
C GLN A 23 32.34 29.19 34.98
N LYS A 24 31.86 28.84 36.18
CA LYS A 24 30.74 27.89 36.36
C LYS A 24 29.43 28.32 35.69
N ILE A 25 29.21 29.62 35.47
CA ILE A 25 28.01 30.14 34.78
C ILE A 25 27.93 29.60 33.34
N SER A 26 29.08 29.43 32.67
CA SER A 26 29.14 28.93 31.29
C SER A 26 28.59 27.50 31.14
N ALA A 27 28.67 26.67 32.18
CA ALA A 27 28.17 25.30 32.17
C ALA A 27 26.65 25.22 32.01
N VAL A 28 25.89 26.23 32.45
CA VAL A 28 24.43 26.28 32.26
C VAL A 28 24.08 26.44 30.78
N PHE A 29 24.86 27.22 30.03
CA PHE A 29 24.61 27.44 28.61
C PHE A 29 24.90 26.21 27.76
N ASN A 30 25.81 25.33 28.21
CA ASN A 30 26.00 24.01 27.57
C ASN A 30 24.70 23.19 27.60
N GLY A 31 23.94 23.26 28.69
CA GLY A 31 22.64 22.57 28.80
C GLY A 31 21.62 23.01 27.73
N LEU A 32 21.66 24.28 27.29
CA LEU A 32 20.78 24.78 26.23
C LEU A 32 21.12 24.18 24.86
N GLY A 33 22.40 23.89 24.60
CA GLY A 33 22.83 23.18 23.38
C GLY A 33 22.19 21.79 23.26
N GLY A 34 21.92 21.14 24.40
CA GLY A 34 21.23 19.85 24.46
C GLY A 34 19.83 19.84 23.86
N ILE A 35 19.15 20.99 23.77
CA ILE A 35 17.83 21.10 23.11
C ILE A 35 17.94 20.76 21.62
N ALA A 36 19.04 21.12 20.99
CA ALA A 36 19.27 20.87 19.57
C ALA A 36 19.70 19.41 19.29
N GLY A 37 20.10 18.66 20.32
CA GLY A 37 20.60 17.28 20.23
C GLY A 37 22.12 17.21 20.04
N ASP A 38 22.72 16.07 20.41
CA ASP A 38 24.16 15.85 20.27
C ASP A 38 24.61 15.86 18.80
N LYS A 39 25.85 16.29 18.55
CA LYS A 39 26.45 16.48 17.21
C LYS A 39 25.60 17.41 16.32
N THR A 40 25.42 18.63 16.78
CA THR A 40 24.58 19.61 16.09
C THR A 40 25.33 20.89 15.78
N ILE A 41 25.12 21.44 14.58
CA ILE A 41 25.62 22.75 14.19
C ILE A 41 24.62 23.81 14.66
N LEU A 42 24.98 24.56 15.70
CA LEU A 42 24.12 25.61 16.26
C LEU A 42 24.17 26.89 15.42
N TYR A 43 25.32 27.20 14.84
CA TYR A 43 25.54 28.41 14.04
C TYR A 43 26.72 28.25 13.07
N GLY A 44 26.69 28.94 11.93
CA GLY A 44 27.76 28.90 10.94
C GLY A 44 27.96 27.52 10.31
N CYS A 45 29.24 27.15 10.14
CA CYS A 45 29.71 25.92 9.49
C CYS A 45 29.14 25.70 8.08
N ASN A 46 28.86 26.78 7.36
CA ASN A 46 28.37 26.77 6.00
C ASN A 46 29.49 26.38 5.05
N ILE A 47 29.22 25.41 4.19
CA ILE A 47 30.19 24.93 3.19
C ILE A 47 30.06 25.78 1.94
N THR A 48 31.16 26.43 1.55
CA THR A 48 31.29 27.14 0.28
C THR A 48 32.43 26.51 -0.51
N GLY A 49 32.13 25.85 -1.62
CA GLY A 49 33.11 25.09 -2.40
C GLY A 49 33.70 23.94 -1.58
N SER A 50 35.00 23.98 -1.31
CA SER A 50 35.71 22.95 -0.52
C SER A 50 36.05 23.40 0.91
N THR A 51 35.51 24.53 1.36
CA THR A 51 35.79 25.10 2.69
C THR A 51 34.51 25.29 3.49
N ALA A 52 34.57 25.06 4.80
CA ALA A 52 33.55 25.51 5.74
C ALA A 52 34.01 26.78 6.46
N ASP A 53 33.08 27.71 6.72
CA ASP A 53 33.32 28.85 7.60
C ASP A 53 33.37 28.43 9.09
N ASP A 54 33.78 29.37 9.93
CA ASP A 54 33.75 29.19 11.39
C ASP A 54 32.31 29.13 11.90
N GLY A 55 32.12 28.53 13.07
CA GLY A 55 30.79 28.40 13.65
C GLY A 55 30.76 27.94 15.09
N VAL A 56 29.63 27.36 15.48
CA VAL A 56 29.39 26.83 16.82
C VAL A 56 28.71 25.48 16.70
N VAL A 57 29.25 24.49 17.39
CA VAL A 57 28.73 23.12 17.40
C VAL A 57 28.50 22.65 18.83
N TYR A 58 27.55 21.73 19.00
CA TYR A 58 27.29 21.05 20.26
C TYR A 58 27.64 19.57 20.11
N VAL A 59 28.57 19.08 20.94
CA VAL A 59 29.01 17.69 20.90
C VAL A 59 29.50 17.22 22.26
N ASN A 60 29.18 15.98 22.64
CA ASN A 60 29.56 15.37 23.92
C ASN A 60 29.10 16.19 25.15
N GLY A 61 27.96 16.88 25.06
CA GLY A 61 27.40 17.65 26.17
C GLY A 61 27.93 19.08 26.33
N GLU A 62 28.76 19.57 25.41
CA GLU A 62 29.41 20.87 25.50
C GLU A 62 29.30 21.64 24.19
N VAL A 63 29.16 22.97 24.29
CA VAL A 63 29.16 23.88 23.15
C VAL A 63 30.60 24.29 22.85
N PHE A 64 31.04 24.07 21.61
CA PHE A 64 32.37 24.45 21.13
C PHE A 64 32.29 25.45 19.99
N PHE A 65 33.26 26.36 19.95
CA PHE A 65 33.58 27.04 18.71
C PHE A 65 34.09 26.01 17.69
N PHE A 66 33.65 26.16 16.45
CA PHE A 66 34.14 25.42 15.31
C PHE A 66 35.08 26.32 14.51
N LYS A 67 36.34 25.91 14.36
CA LYS A 67 37.29 26.53 13.44
C LYS A 67 37.21 25.79 12.10
N GLY A 68 36.68 26.47 11.11
CA GLY A 68 36.50 25.99 9.74
C GLY A 68 37.82 25.86 8.97
N GLY A 69 37.70 25.70 7.66
CA GLY A 69 38.83 25.40 6.77
C GLY A 69 38.43 24.38 5.71
N ILE A 70 39.42 23.67 5.15
CA ILE A 70 39.18 22.65 4.13
C ILE A 70 38.34 21.52 4.72
N VAL A 71 37.21 21.22 4.09
CA VAL A 71 36.27 20.20 4.56
C VAL A 71 36.93 18.83 4.53
N GLN A 72 36.83 18.12 5.66
CA GLN A 72 37.27 16.73 5.81
C GLN A 72 36.09 15.87 6.27
N SER A 73 36.22 14.55 6.16
CA SER A 73 35.17 13.63 6.60
C SER A 73 35.02 13.55 8.12
N LYS A 74 36.01 14.05 8.88
CA LYS A 74 36.06 13.96 10.33
C LYS A 74 36.47 15.27 10.99
N VAL A 75 36.02 15.43 12.23
CA VAL A 75 36.40 16.52 13.12
C VAL A 75 36.98 15.97 14.43
N ILE A 76 37.78 16.78 15.09
CA ILE A 76 38.38 16.48 16.39
C ILE A 76 38.23 17.69 17.32
N ILE A 77 38.14 17.43 18.62
CA ILE A 77 38.24 18.48 19.64
C ILE A 77 39.73 18.70 19.94
N LYS A 78 40.21 19.92 19.74
CA LYS A 78 41.57 20.36 20.09
C LYS A 78 41.55 21.24 21.33
N GLU A 79 42.66 21.25 22.07
CA GLU A 79 42.91 22.16 23.19
C GLU A 79 44.22 22.89 22.93
N ASP A 80 44.14 24.19 22.69
CA ASP A 80 45.31 25.07 22.65
C ASP A 80 45.60 25.55 24.09
N LYS A 81 46.89 25.64 24.44
CA LYS A 81 47.35 26.05 25.78
C LYS A 81 48.19 27.31 25.67
N GLU A 82 47.89 28.30 26.50
CA GLU A 82 48.67 29.53 26.61
C GLU A 82 49.35 29.58 27.98
N ASN A 83 50.67 29.82 27.96
CA ASN A 83 51.48 29.94 29.16
C ASN A 83 51.73 31.41 29.48
N LEU A 84 51.49 31.81 30.73
CA LEU A 84 51.83 33.14 31.23
C LEU A 84 53.01 33.04 32.19
N VAL A 85 53.85 34.08 32.19
CA VAL A 85 54.98 34.21 33.12
C VAL A 85 54.51 34.95 34.36
N PHE A 86 54.81 34.38 35.52
CA PHE A 86 54.41 34.91 36.82
C PHE A 86 55.53 35.82 37.38
N GLU A 87 55.20 36.64 38.40
CA GLU A 87 56.14 37.58 39.05
C GLU A 87 57.43 36.93 39.57
N ASN A 88 57.41 35.61 39.82
CA ASN A 88 58.57 34.83 40.21
C ASN A 88 59.37 34.26 39.02
N ASN A 89 59.12 34.73 37.79
CA ASN A 89 59.67 34.25 36.51
C ASN A 89 59.31 32.79 36.14
N GLU A 90 58.35 32.16 36.81
CA GLU A 90 57.85 30.84 36.40
C GLU A 90 56.81 30.95 35.28
N SER A 91 56.91 30.11 34.26
CA SER A 91 55.90 29.99 33.20
C SER A 91 54.90 28.88 33.53
N LYS A 92 53.60 29.20 33.55
CA LYS A 92 52.52 28.23 33.84
C LYS A 92 51.41 28.37 32.80
N THR A 93 50.78 27.25 32.43
CA THR A 93 49.58 27.27 31.58
C THR A 93 48.42 27.89 32.33
N VAL A 94 47.88 28.99 31.81
CA VAL A 94 46.76 29.71 32.45
C VAL A 94 45.50 29.64 31.61
N ILE A 95 45.60 29.75 30.29
CA ILE A 95 44.44 29.75 29.39
C ILE A 95 44.44 28.46 28.57
N ARG A 96 43.28 27.81 28.52
CA ARG A 96 43.03 26.61 27.72
C ARG A 96 41.83 26.89 26.83
N THR A 97 42.03 26.80 25.52
CA THR A 97 40.97 27.08 24.54
C THR A 97 40.64 25.80 23.81
N ARG A 98 39.45 25.26 24.06
CA ARG A 98 38.94 24.07 23.37
C ARG A 98 38.05 24.46 22.22
N TYR A 99 38.22 23.81 21.08
CA TYR A 99 37.43 24.03 19.87
C TYR A 99 37.39 22.77 19.02
N VAL A 100 36.38 22.68 18.16
CA VAL A 100 36.26 21.63 17.14
C VAL A 100 36.85 22.14 15.84
N THR A 101 37.56 21.29 15.11
CA THR A 101 38.04 21.60 13.76
C THR A 101 38.18 20.33 12.95
N PHE A 102 38.30 20.46 11.62
CA PHE A 102 38.56 19.32 10.76
C PHE A 102 39.89 18.64 11.10
N GLY A 103 39.86 17.32 11.19
CA GLY A 103 41.03 16.52 11.50
C GLY A 103 40.70 15.05 11.77
N SER A 104 41.73 14.23 11.79
CA SER A 104 41.65 12.79 12.03
C SER A 104 42.54 12.41 13.23
N GLY A 105 42.22 11.28 13.87
CA GLY A 105 42.95 10.79 15.03
C GLY A 105 42.06 10.04 16.02
N ILE A 106 42.61 9.75 17.19
CA ILE A 106 41.86 9.13 18.29
C ILE A 106 40.80 10.12 18.78
N GLY A 107 39.56 9.66 18.92
CA GLY A 107 38.43 10.50 19.31
C GLY A 107 37.88 11.38 18.19
N SER A 108 38.25 11.12 16.93
CA SER A 108 37.62 11.78 15.79
C SER A 108 36.16 11.40 15.64
N ILE A 109 35.34 12.37 15.25
CA ILE A 109 33.89 12.25 15.07
C ILE A 109 33.61 12.48 13.59
N ASP A 110 32.71 11.69 13.01
CA ASP A 110 32.35 11.83 11.60
C ASP A 110 31.59 13.14 11.40
N TRP A 111 32.04 13.97 10.46
CA TRP A 111 31.40 15.26 10.16
C TRP A 111 29.97 15.05 9.62
N ALA A 112 29.72 13.93 8.96
CA ALA A 112 28.40 13.57 8.44
C ALA A 112 27.36 13.32 9.55
N ASP A 113 27.79 13.05 10.79
CA ASP A 113 26.86 12.95 11.92
C ASP A 113 26.34 14.33 12.35
N PHE A 114 27.03 15.41 11.98
CA PHE A 114 26.63 16.75 12.38
C PHE A 114 25.43 17.22 11.55
N THR A 115 24.33 17.48 12.24
CA THR A 115 23.10 17.99 11.60
C THR A 115 22.90 19.46 11.93
N LYS A 116 22.36 20.23 10.99
CA LYS A 116 21.90 21.60 11.26
C LYS A 116 20.42 21.54 11.61
N PRO A 117 20.02 21.97 12.81
CA PRO A 117 18.62 21.93 13.22
C PRO A 117 17.85 22.98 12.41
N LYS A 118 16.57 22.72 12.16
CA LYS A 118 15.67 23.77 11.65
C LYS A 118 15.47 24.82 12.73
N GLU A 119 15.35 26.08 12.33
CA GLU A 119 14.96 27.12 13.27
C GLU A 119 13.54 26.83 13.77
N THR A 120 13.27 27.07 15.06
CA THR A 120 11.98 26.76 15.68
C THR A 120 10.80 27.40 14.92
N LYS A 121 11.01 28.58 14.34
CA LYS A 121 10.01 29.31 13.55
C LYS A 121 9.63 28.61 12.22
N GLU A 122 10.49 27.73 11.71
CA GLU A 122 10.32 27.04 10.43
C GLU A 122 9.71 25.64 10.60
N ILE A 123 9.51 25.20 11.85
CA ILE A 123 8.98 23.86 12.15
C ILE A 123 7.52 23.73 11.69
N GLU A 124 6.70 24.78 11.88
CA GLU A 124 5.30 24.77 11.49
C GLU A 124 5.14 24.64 9.97
N GLU A 125 5.80 25.51 9.19
CA GLU A 125 5.80 25.45 7.73
C GLU A 125 6.35 24.09 7.21
N ALA A 126 7.40 23.56 7.84
CA ALA A 126 7.94 22.26 7.49
C ALA A 126 6.98 21.08 7.78
N LEU A 127 6.05 21.25 8.71
CA LEU A 127 5.08 20.23 9.09
C LEU A 127 3.85 20.28 8.16
N GLU A 128 3.41 21.46 7.77
CA GLU A 128 2.30 21.64 6.82
C GLU A 128 2.55 20.96 5.46
N GLY A 129 3.81 20.88 5.02
CA GLY A 129 4.19 20.19 3.79
C GLY A 129 4.16 18.66 3.87
N LYS A 130 3.90 18.06 5.04
CA LYS A 130 3.86 16.60 5.23
C LYS A 130 2.42 16.13 5.35
N ALA A 131 2.12 14.97 4.74
CA ALA A 131 0.86 14.30 4.96
C ALA A 131 0.73 13.91 6.43
N ASP A 132 -0.39 14.26 7.04
CA ASP A 132 -0.71 13.80 8.39
C ASP A 132 -1.01 12.28 8.38
N GLN A 133 -0.73 11.62 9.51
CA GLN A 133 -0.91 10.17 9.64
C GLN A 133 -2.37 9.74 9.42
N THR A 134 -3.34 10.59 9.80
CA THR A 134 -4.77 10.29 9.71
C THR A 134 -5.21 10.20 8.25
N SER A 135 -4.76 11.15 7.43
CA SER A 135 -5.02 11.20 5.99
C SER A 135 -4.36 10.02 5.27
N PHE A 136 -3.15 9.63 5.69
CA PHE A 136 -2.49 8.44 5.15
C PHE A 136 -3.24 7.14 5.49
N ASP A 137 -3.65 6.98 6.74
CA ASP A 137 -4.41 5.81 7.20
C ASP A 137 -5.77 5.71 6.51
N ALA A 138 -6.46 6.84 6.30
CA ALA A 138 -7.70 6.89 5.55
C ALA A 138 -7.52 6.39 4.10
N LEU A 139 -6.45 6.80 3.42
CA LEU A 139 -6.14 6.34 2.08
C LEU A 139 -5.78 4.86 2.05
N SER A 140 -4.98 4.40 3.01
CA SER A 140 -4.61 2.98 3.17
C SER A 140 -5.85 2.09 3.35
N ASN A 141 -6.78 2.51 4.22
CA ASN A 141 -8.04 1.81 4.45
C ASN A 141 -8.94 1.80 3.20
N ALA A 142 -9.00 2.92 2.47
CA ALA A 142 -9.75 2.99 1.21
C ALA A 142 -9.17 2.03 0.17
N PHE A 143 -7.84 1.95 0.05
CA PHE A 143 -7.17 1.02 -0.85
C PHE A 143 -7.43 -0.44 -0.46
N ALA A 144 -7.33 -0.78 0.81
CA ALA A 144 -7.64 -2.14 1.30
C ALA A 144 -9.08 -2.56 0.98
N LEU A 145 -10.03 -1.62 1.09
CA LEU A 145 -11.42 -1.86 0.72
C LEU A 145 -11.58 -2.08 -0.79
N VAL A 146 -10.93 -1.25 -1.62
CA VAL A 146 -10.95 -1.41 -3.09
C VAL A 146 -10.37 -2.75 -3.50
N TYR A 147 -9.23 -3.14 -2.93
CA TYR A 147 -8.58 -4.42 -3.20
C TYR A 147 -9.51 -5.59 -2.87
N THR A 148 -10.15 -5.55 -1.71
CA THR A 148 -11.13 -6.57 -1.28
C THR A 148 -12.32 -6.64 -2.27
N LYS A 149 -12.83 -5.50 -2.72
CA LYS A 149 -13.93 -5.45 -3.71
C LYS A 149 -13.51 -5.96 -5.09
N MET A 150 -12.26 -5.77 -5.51
CA MET A 150 -11.79 -6.29 -6.79
C MET A 150 -11.71 -7.82 -6.79
N LEU A 151 -11.26 -8.43 -5.69
CA LEU A 151 -11.23 -9.89 -5.54
C LEU A 151 -12.62 -10.54 -5.65
N THR A 152 -13.65 -9.89 -5.11
CA THR A 152 -15.03 -10.40 -5.19
C THR A 152 -15.61 -10.25 -6.59
N ILE A 153 -15.16 -9.26 -7.37
CA ILE A 153 -15.55 -9.11 -8.79
C ILE A 153 -14.99 -10.26 -9.63
N GLU A 154 -13.73 -10.65 -9.48
CA GLU A 154 -13.17 -11.80 -10.22
C GLU A 154 -13.96 -13.09 -9.92
N THR A 155 -14.31 -13.29 -8.65
CA THR A 155 -15.10 -14.45 -8.22
C THR A 155 -16.55 -14.42 -8.73
N GLY A 156 -17.17 -13.23 -8.80
CA GLY A 156 -18.53 -13.04 -9.29
C GLY A 156 -18.65 -13.03 -10.82
N ALA A 157 -17.63 -12.54 -11.54
CA ALA A 157 -17.61 -12.47 -12.99
C ALA A 157 -17.59 -13.88 -13.62
N GLN A 158 -16.94 -14.86 -12.99
CA GLN A 158 -16.99 -16.26 -13.43
C GLN A 158 -18.40 -16.86 -13.34
N LYS A 159 -19.30 -16.32 -12.50
CA LYS A 159 -20.67 -16.84 -12.31
C LYS A 159 -21.71 -16.24 -13.26
N ASN A 160 -21.38 -15.12 -13.89
CA ASN A 160 -22.23 -14.35 -14.81
C ASN A 160 -21.94 -14.63 -16.30
N LEU A 161 -21.54 -15.85 -16.66
CA LEU A 161 -21.71 -16.28 -18.05
C LEU A 161 -23.22 -16.28 -18.33
N GLN A 162 -23.67 -15.39 -19.21
CA GLN A 162 -25.08 -15.21 -19.53
C GLN A 162 -25.69 -16.53 -19.99
N GLU A 163 -26.81 -16.91 -19.37
CA GLU A 163 -27.61 -18.06 -19.80
C GLU A 163 -28.21 -17.75 -21.17
N PHE A 164 -28.00 -18.64 -22.14
CA PHE A 164 -28.63 -18.55 -23.44
C PHE A 164 -29.90 -19.39 -23.45
N TYR A 165 -31.04 -18.73 -23.64
CA TYR A 165 -32.35 -19.37 -23.72
C TYR A 165 -32.69 -19.61 -25.19
N GLN A 166 -32.66 -20.87 -25.62
CA GLN A 166 -33.09 -21.27 -26.95
C GLN A 166 -34.53 -21.77 -26.86
N THR A 167 -35.43 -21.16 -27.61
CA THR A 167 -36.82 -21.63 -27.73
C THR A 167 -37.16 -21.83 -29.20
N GLY A 168 -38.12 -22.70 -29.47
CA GLY A 168 -38.58 -22.89 -30.83
C GLY A 168 -39.68 -23.92 -30.96
N THR A 169 -40.22 -24.00 -32.17
CA THR A 169 -41.19 -25.01 -32.59
C THR A 169 -40.61 -25.83 -33.73
N LEU A 170 -40.64 -27.16 -33.62
CA LEU A 170 -40.15 -28.07 -34.66
C LEU A 170 -41.25 -29.03 -35.08
N THR A 171 -41.20 -29.50 -36.33
CA THR A 171 -42.07 -30.56 -36.84
C THR A 171 -41.32 -31.88 -36.77
N THR A 172 -41.98 -32.94 -36.31
CA THR A 172 -41.38 -34.27 -36.23
C THR A 172 -41.18 -34.86 -37.61
N THR A 173 -40.18 -35.74 -37.71
CA THR A 173 -39.75 -36.44 -38.92
C THR A 173 -39.90 -37.94 -38.75
N ASN A 174 -39.81 -38.69 -39.85
CA ASN A 174 -40.03 -40.13 -39.90
C ASN A 174 -41.36 -40.55 -39.23
N ARG A 175 -42.48 -40.03 -39.75
CA ARG A 175 -43.80 -40.31 -39.19
C ARG A 175 -44.12 -41.79 -39.28
N GLN A 176 -44.50 -42.38 -38.15
CA GLN A 176 -44.94 -43.78 -38.04
C GLN A 176 -46.18 -43.85 -37.15
N THR A 177 -47.12 -44.69 -37.54
CA THR A 177 -48.35 -45.00 -36.78
C THR A 177 -48.09 -46.14 -35.79
N GLY A 178 -48.93 -46.26 -34.76
CA GLY A 178 -48.81 -47.24 -33.69
C GLY A 178 -48.03 -46.71 -32.48
N ILE A 179 -48.07 -47.47 -31.39
CA ILE A 179 -47.45 -47.10 -30.11
C ILE A 179 -45.92 -47.21 -30.22
N ASN A 180 -45.24 -46.06 -30.31
CA ASN A 180 -43.78 -45.96 -30.48
C ASN A 180 -43.15 -44.96 -29.48
N GLU A 181 -43.70 -44.90 -28.26
CA GLU A 181 -43.43 -43.85 -27.26
C GLU A 181 -41.95 -43.65 -26.92
N TYR A 182 -41.15 -44.71 -26.84
CA TYR A 182 -39.72 -44.68 -26.51
C TYR A 182 -38.81 -45.02 -27.70
N ASP A 183 -39.36 -45.05 -28.92
CA ASP A 183 -38.57 -45.27 -30.14
C ASP A 183 -38.11 -43.93 -30.73
N PHE A 184 -36.91 -43.50 -30.33
CA PHE A 184 -36.26 -42.27 -30.80
C PHE A 184 -35.73 -42.35 -32.26
N SER A 185 -36.10 -43.39 -33.02
CA SER A 185 -35.90 -43.44 -34.46
C SER A 185 -37.13 -42.99 -35.25
N LYS A 186 -38.29 -42.84 -34.60
CA LYS A 186 -39.58 -42.51 -35.23
C LYS A 186 -40.18 -41.25 -34.63
N ASN A 187 -40.97 -40.53 -35.42
CA ASN A 187 -41.73 -39.35 -34.97
C ASN A 187 -40.89 -38.34 -34.16
N TYR A 188 -39.64 -38.11 -34.60
CA TYR A 188 -38.66 -37.36 -33.81
C TYR A 188 -38.29 -36.01 -34.42
N ALA A 189 -37.83 -35.09 -33.59
CA ALA A 189 -37.19 -33.84 -34.00
C ALA A 189 -35.88 -33.66 -33.23
N ASP A 190 -34.87 -33.11 -33.92
CA ASP A 190 -33.55 -32.86 -33.36
C ASP A 190 -33.36 -31.37 -33.07
N ILE A 191 -32.89 -31.05 -31.86
CA ILE A 191 -32.46 -29.73 -31.45
C ILE A 191 -30.94 -29.77 -31.31
N LEU A 192 -30.25 -28.98 -32.13
CA LEU A 192 -28.79 -28.84 -32.07
C LEU A 192 -28.40 -27.76 -31.05
N PRO A 193 -27.25 -27.91 -30.37
CA PRO A 193 -26.66 -26.83 -29.60
C PRO A 193 -26.50 -25.57 -30.46
N PRO A 194 -26.75 -24.38 -29.89
CA PRO A 194 -26.55 -23.11 -30.59
C PRO A 194 -25.06 -22.85 -30.85
N ASP A 195 -24.75 -21.91 -31.74
CA ASP A 195 -23.39 -21.62 -32.17
C ASP A 195 -22.44 -21.38 -30.98
N GLY A 196 -21.38 -22.18 -30.92
CA GLY A 196 -20.37 -22.11 -29.87
C GLY A 196 -20.78 -22.75 -28.54
N PHE A 197 -21.86 -23.52 -28.48
CA PHE A 197 -22.25 -24.37 -27.36
C PHE A 197 -22.11 -25.86 -27.72
N VAL A 198 -21.87 -26.69 -26.71
CA VAL A 198 -21.89 -28.16 -26.79
C VAL A 198 -22.90 -28.72 -25.78
N MET A 199 -23.19 -30.02 -25.85
CA MET A 199 -24.15 -30.67 -24.94
C MET A 199 -23.77 -30.55 -23.45
N ASP A 200 -22.48 -30.43 -23.11
CA ASP A 200 -22.03 -30.16 -21.71
C ASP A 200 -22.49 -28.79 -21.18
N ASN A 201 -22.83 -27.86 -22.08
CA ASN A 201 -23.37 -26.57 -21.73
C ASN A 201 -24.88 -26.59 -21.48
N LEU A 202 -25.59 -27.69 -21.79
CA LEU A 202 -27.01 -27.79 -21.52
C LEU A 202 -27.25 -27.89 -20.00
N LYS A 203 -28.04 -26.98 -19.44
CA LYS A 203 -28.37 -26.97 -18.01
C LYS A 203 -29.80 -27.41 -17.73
N ALA A 204 -30.71 -27.14 -18.65
CA ALA A 204 -32.09 -27.61 -18.56
C ALA A 204 -32.71 -27.72 -19.95
N PHE A 205 -33.61 -28.68 -20.13
CA PHE A 205 -34.40 -28.85 -21.33
C PHE A 205 -35.81 -29.29 -20.98
N MET A 206 -36.80 -28.71 -21.66
CA MET A 206 -38.20 -29.12 -21.53
C MET A 206 -38.87 -29.10 -22.91
N PRO A 207 -39.31 -30.25 -23.43
CA PRO A 207 -40.18 -30.31 -24.59
C PRO A 207 -41.65 -30.21 -24.17
N SER A 208 -42.51 -29.78 -25.09
CA SER A 208 -43.96 -29.87 -24.95
C SER A 208 -44.62 -30.11 -26.30
N ILE A 209 -45.84 -30.63 -26.27
CA ILE A 209 -46.61 -30.89 -27.48
C ILE A 209 -47.16 -29.57 -28.01
N ALA A 210 -46.82 -29.22 -29.25
CA ALA A 210 -47.38 -28.06 -29.93
C ALA A 210 -48.61 -28.43 -30.77
N LYS A 211 -48.56 -29.57 -31.47
CA LYS A 211 -49.68 -30.11 -32.25
C LYS A 211 -49.53 -31.63 -32.38
N VAL A 212 -50.60 -32.36 -32.11
CA VAL A 212 -50.78 -33.76 -32.48
C VAL A 212 -52.14 -33.88 -33.17
N ALA A 213 -52.25 -34.77 -34.17
CA ALA A 213 -53.50 -35.01 -34.87
C ALA A 213 -53.84 -36.51 -34.82
N PHE A 214 -55.04 -36.82 -34.37
CA PHE A 214 -55.57 -38.18 -34.29
C PHE A 214 -56.31 -38.55 -35.59
N ALA A 215 -56.25 -39.82 -35.96
CA ALA A 215 -56.93 -40.41 -37.10
C ALA A 215 -58.04 -41.34 -36.61
N GLY A 216 -59.26 -40.82 -36.49
CA GLY A 216 -60.40 -41.60 -36.02
C GLY A 216 -60.88 -41.16 -34.64
N ASP A 217 -61.59 -42.08 -33.98
CA ASP A 217 -62.17 -41.87 -32.65
C ASP A 217 -61.14 -42.23 -31.59
N VAL A 218 -60.73 -41.24 -30.80
CA VAL A 218 -59.82 -41.46 -29.66
C VAL A 218 -60.55 -42.27 -28.60
N ASN A 219 -60.10 -43.51 -28.40
CA ASN A 219 -60.72 -44.50 -27.53
C ASN A 219 -59.75 -44.96 -26.41
N VAL A 220 -60.06 -46.06 -25.71
CA VAL A 220 -59.34 -46.51 -24.51
C VAL A 220 -57.95 -47.08 -24.79
N ASP A 221 -57.66 -47.48 -26.04
CA ASP A 221 -56.35 -48.01 -26.44
C ASP A 221 -55.41 -46.95 -27.03
N ASP A 222 -55.82 -45.67 -27.02
CA ASP A 222 -55.01 -44.56 -27.54
C ASP A 222 -54.04 -43.96 -26.54
N THR A 223 -52.84 -43.64 -27.01
CA THR A 223 -51.76 -43.04 -26.21
C THR A 223 -51.14 -41.87 -26.94
N MET A 224 -50.85 -40.80 -26.21
CA MET A 224 -50.06 -39.65 -26.69
C MET A 224 -48.79 -39.50 -25.86
N TRP A 225 -47.69 -39.10 -26.50
CA TRP A 225 -46.40 -38.99 -25.84
C TRP A 225 -45.57 -37.82 -26.35
N CYS A 226 -44.67 -37.36 -25.47
CA CYS A 226 -43.63 -36.40 -25.79
C CYS A 226 -42.46 -36.64 -24.84
N HIS A 227 -41.42 -37.30 -25.34
CA HIS A 227 -40.22 -37.67 -24.59
C HIS A 227 -38.98 -37.12 -25.24
N TYR A 228 -37.90 -37.00 -24.48
CA TYR A 228 -36.61 -36.59 -25.02
C TYR A 228 -35.48 -37.49 -24.54
N GLU A 229 -34.43 -37.53 -25.34
CA GLU A 229 -33.17 -38.19 -25.08
C GLU A 229 -32.04 -37.18 -25.30
N LEU A 230 -31.10 -37.14 -24.36
CA LEU A 230 -29.87 -36.38 -24.51
C LEU A 230 -28.85 -37.25 -25.24
N ARG A 231 -28.40 -36.81 -26.40
CA ARG A 231 -27.31 -37.44 -27.16
C ARG A 231 -26.04 -36.64 -27.00
N THR A 232 -24.93 -37.19 -27.49
CA THR A 232 -23.62 -36.56 -27.43
C THR A 232 -23.55 -35.24 -28.20
N ASP A 233 -24.36 -35.08 -29.24
CA ASP A 233 -24.31 -33.95 -30.17
C ASP A 233 -25.63 -33.15 -30.30
N ARG A 234 -26.73 -33.65 -29.71
CA ARG A 234 -28.06 -33.05 -29.86
C ARG A 234 -29.02 -33.50 -28.77
N ILE A 235 -30.15 -32.81 -28.68
CA ILE A 235 -31.33 -33.28 -27.96
C ILE A 235 -32.29 -33.84 -29.00
N ARG A 236 -32.74 -35.08 -28.81
CA ARG A 236 -33.76 -35.67 -29.66
C ARG A 236 -35.06 -35.78 -28.90
N VAL A 237 -36.14 -35.29 -29.48
CA VAL A 237 -37.51 -35.37 -28.92
C VAL A 237 -38.35 -36.28 -29.80
N THR A 238 -39.00 -37.28 -29.24
CA THR A 238 -40.05 -38.06 -29.90
C THR A 238 -41.41 -37.58 -29.43
N CYS A 239 -42.32 -37.29 -30.35
CA CYS A 239 -43.64 -36.75 -30.03
C CYS A 239 -44.66 -37.23 -31.06
N ASN A 240 -45.66 -38.00 -30.62
CA ASN A 240 -46.78 -38.42 -31.46
C ASN A 240 -47.95 -38.99 -30.65
N ASN A 241 -48.91 -39.59 -31.34
CA ASN A 241 -49.94 -40.44 -30.78
C ASN A 241 -50.03 -41.79 -31.52
N SER A 242 -50.75 -42.76 -30.94
CA SER A 242 -51.02 -44.11 -31.45
C SER A 242 -51.63 -44.11 -32.85
N GLU A 243 -52.50 -43.16 -33.15
CA GLU A 243 -53.29 -43.06 -34.38
C GLU A 243 -52.96 -41.80 -35.21
N SER A 244 -51.67 -41.54 -35.45
CA SER A 244 -51.29 -40.24 -36.04
C SER A 244 -51.86 -40.01 -37.45
N ARG A 245 -52.60 -38.92 -37.65
CA ARG A 245 -53.11 -38.49 -38.97
C ARG A 245 -52.12 -37.61 -39.74
N GLU A 246 -51.28 -36.88 -39.02
CA GLU A 246 -50.32 -35.90 -39.56
C GLU A 246 -49.03 -35.95 -38.74
N THR A 247 -47.92 -35.40 -39.27
CA THR A 247 -46.72 -35.13 -38.49
C THR A 247 -47.02 -34.22 -37.31
N SER A 248 -46.48 -34.58 -36.14
CA SER A 248 -46.65 -33.82 -34.91
C SER A 248 -45.69 -32.63 -34.85
N LYS A 249 -46.00 -31.65 -34.01
CA LYS A 249 -45.13 -30.51 -33.73
C LYS A 249 -44.82 -30.43 -32.24
N ILE A 250 -43.61 -30.00 -31.92
CA ILE A 250 -43.13 -29.80 -30.56
C ILE A 250 -42.78 -28.33 -30.33
N ASN A 251 -42.97 -27.86 -29.11
CA ASN A 251 -42.32 -26.65 -28.59
C ASN A 251 -41.20 -27.09 -27.65
N TYR A 252 -40.16 -26.27 -27.53
CA TYR A 252 -39.11 -26.54 -26.56
C TYR A 252 -38.54 -25.26 -25.97
N ILE A 253 -37.96 -25.41 -24.77
CA ILE A 253 -37.01 -24.48 -24.18
C ILE A 253 -35.74 -25.27 -23.80
N ALA A 254 -34.59 -24.75 -24.20
CA ALA A 254 -33.27 -25.23 -23.80
C ALA A 254 -32.50 -24.08 -23.15
N ILE A 255 -31.95 -24.32 -21.97
CA ILE A 255 -31.14 -23.36 -21.22
C ILE A 255 -29.68 -23.81 -21.33
N TRP A 256 -28.85 -22.96 -21.91
CA TRP A 256 -27.44 -23.22 -22.14
C TRP A 256 -26.58 -22.28 -21.30
N LYS A 257 -25.51 -22.82 -20.70
CA LYS A 257 -24.55 -22.05 -19.90
C LYS A 257 -23.13 -22.55 -20.13
N LYS A 258 -22.25 -21.64 -20.51
CA LYS A 258 -20.81 -21.87 -20.63
C LYS A 258 -20.13 -21.96 -19.27
#